data_AF-A0A6G8CYQ7-F1
#
_entry.id   AF-A0A6G8CYQ7-F1
#
_cell.length_a   1.000
_cell.length_b   1.000
_cell.length_c   1.000
_cell.angle_alpha   90.00
_cell.angle_beta   90.00
_cell.angle_gamma   90.00
#
_symmetry.space_group_name_H-M   'P 1'
#
loop_
_entity.id
_entity.type
_entity.pdbx_description
1 polymer ?
#
loop_
_entity_poly.entity_id
_entity_poly.type
_entity_poly.pdbx_seq_one_letter_code
_entity_poly.pdbx_strand_id
1 'polypeptide(L)' 'MPTFPVALIGSIFGILGAVLLAMPALPGYGFGAFVVSNTAWIVVSGTKREWPMHAQHWIFLLCSLMGLWNWWLGPLLLG' A
#
# COMPACT_ATOMS: atom_id res chain seq x y z
N MET A 1 -0.12 16.12 15.45
CA MET A 1 -0.39 14.72 15.87
C MET A 1 0.90 13.91 15.74
N PRO A 2 1.20 12.97 16.64
CA PRO A 2 2.39 12.13 16.53
C PRO A 2 2.25 11.20 15.31
N THR A 3 3.09 11.40 14.28
CA THR A 3 3.04 10.62 13.03
C THR A 3 3.86 9.33 13.10
N PHE A 4 4.67 9.14 14.14
CA PHE A 4 5.61 8.02 14.24
C PHE A 4 4.92 6.63 14.23
N PRO A 5 3.84 6.38 15.01
CA PRO A 5 3.18 5.07 14.98
C PRO A 5 2.61 4.75 13.58
N VAL A 6 2.05 5.76 12.92
CA VAL A 6 1.49 5.63 11.57
C VAL A 6 2.62 5.36 10.56
N ALA A 7 3.74 6.06 10.66
CA ALA A 7 4.90 5.82 9.82
C ALA A 7 5.52 4.43 10.04
N LEU A 8 5.53 3.93 11.28
CA LEU A 8 5.99 2.59 11.61
C LEU A 8 5.11 1.52 10.93
N ILE A 9 3.79 1.64 11.05
CA ILE A 9 2.83 0.77 10.35
C ILE A 9 3.07 0.85 8.84
N GLY A 10 3.16 2.07 8.30
CA GLY A 10 3.41 2.30 6.87
C GLY A 10 4.69 1.63 6.38
N SER A 11 5.75 1.66 7.19
CA SER A 11 7.05 1.08 6.84
C SER A 11 7.04 -0.44 6.90
N ILE A 12 6.49 -1.03 7.97
CA ILE A 12 6.39 -2.49 8.14
C ILE A 12 5.56 -3.09 7.01
N PHE A 13 4.38 -2.52 6.73
CA PHE A 13 3.51 -3.01 5.66
C PHE A 13 4.09 -2.76 4.27
N GLY A 14 4.87 -1.69 4.08
CA GLY A 14 5.57 -1.44 2.82
C GLY A 14 6.63 -2.50 2.54
N ILE A 15 7.40 -2.88 3.56
CA ILE A 15 8.39 -3.97 3.47
C ILE A 15 7.70 -5.30 3.22
N LEU A 16 6.65 -5.63 3.98
CA LEU A 16 5.88 -6.87 3.79
C LEU A 16 5.28 -6.94 2.38
N GLY A 17 4.70 -5.84 1.89
CA GLY A 17 4.17 -5.76 0.54
C GLY A 17 5.23 -6.02 -0.53
N ALA A 18 6.42 -5.43 -0.38
CA ALA A 18 7.53 -5.64 -1.30
C ALA A 18 8.02 -7.09 -1.29
N VAL A 19 8.18 -7.70 -0.11
CA VAL A 19 8.58 -9.10 0.06
C VAL A 19 7.56 -10.04 -0.58
N LEU A 20 6.27 -9.81 -0.34
CA LEU A 20 5.20 -10.64 -0.88
C LEU A 20 5.07 -10.51 -2.40
N LEU A 21 5.21 -9.29 -2.96
CA LEU A 21 5.22 -9.10 -4.42
C LEU A 21 6.47 -9.70 -5.08
N ALA A 22 7.60 -9.78 -4.39
CA ALA A 22 8.79 -10.45 -4.90
C ALA A 22 8.63 -11.99 -4.96
N MET A 23 7.64 -12.55 -4.25
CA MET A 23 7.33 -13.97 -4.26
C MET A 23 6.24 -14.29 -5.29
N PRO A 24 6.41 -15.31 -6.16
CA PRO A 24 5.43 -15.63 -7.19
C PRO A 24 4.12 -16.24 -6.66
N ALA A 25 4.09 -16.68 -5.40
CA ALA A 25 2.98 -17.46 -4.86
C ALA A 25 1.79 -16.61 -4.37
N LEU A 26 2.00 -15.37 -3.94
CA LEU A 26 0.99 -14.59 -3.19
C LEU A 26 0.93 -13.09 -3.57
N PRO A 27 0.81 -12.74 -4.87
CA PRO A 27 0.82 -11.35 -5.31
C PRO A 27 -0.34 -10.51 -4.72
N GLY A 28 -1.51 -11.12 -4.50
CA GLY A 28 -2.66 -10.43 -3.91
C GLY A 28 -2.41 -9.90 -2.48
N TYR A 29 -1.73 -10.68 -1.64
CA TYR A 29 -1.38 -10.24 -0.28
C TYR A 29 -0.35 -9.11 -0.28
N GLY A 30 0.56 -9.09 -1.27
CA GLY A 30 1.51 -8.00 -1.45
C GLY A 30 0.82 -6.67 -1.74
N PHE A 31 -0.15 -6.67 -2.66
CA PHE A 31 -0.97 -5.49 -2.94
C PHE A 31 -1.81 -5.07 -1.73
N GLY A 32 -2.37 -6.02 -0.98
CA GLY A 32 -3.12 -5.73 0.25
C GLY A 32 -2.25 -5.02 1.30
N ALA A 33 -1.01 -5.48 1.46
CA ALA A 33 -0.05 -4.83 2.37
C ALA A 33 0.33 -3.42 1.89
N PHE A 34 0.49 -3.22 0.57
CA PHE A 34 0.73 -1.88 0.02
C PHE A 34 -0.44 -0.91 0.19
N VAL A 35 -1.70 -1.38 0.18
CA VAL A 35 -2.86 -0.51 0.47
C VAL A 35 -2.75 0.08 1.87
N VAL A 36 -2.43 -0.75 2.87
CA VAL A 36 -2.22 -0.30 4.26
C VAL A 36 -1.03 0.68 4.33
N SER A 37 0.08 0.33 3.68
CA SER A 37 1.29 1.16 3.64
C SER A 37 1.04 2.55 3.04
N ASN A 38 0.44 2.61 1.85
CA ASN A 38 0.18 3.86 1.15
C ASN A 38 -0.80 4.76 1.91
N THR A 39 -1.84 4.18 2.52
CA THR A 39 -2.79 4.93 3.35
C THR A 39 -2.08 5.58 4.55
N ALA A 40 -1.21 4.83 5.23
CA ALA A 40 -0.40 5.37 6.33
C ALA A 40 0.51 6.51 5.87
N TRP A 41 1.17 6.36 4.72
CA TRP A 41 2.04 7.40 4.17
C TRP A 41 1.30 8.64 3.65
N ILE A 42 0.07 8.52 3.16
CA ILE A 42 -0.81 9.66 2.82
C ILE A 42 -1.06 10.50 4.08
N VAL A 43 -1.39 9.87 5.21
CA VAL A 43 -1.62 10.56 6.50
C VAL A 43 -0.35 11.26 6.98
N VAL A 44 0.80 10.57 6.93
CA VAL A 44 2.09 11.11 7.39
C VAL A 44 2.54 12.27 6.51
N SER A 45 2.54 12.11 5.18
CA SER A 45 2.96 13.14 4.22
C SER A 45 2.06 14.37 4.26
N GLY A 46 0.73 14.19 4.41
CA GLY A 46 -0.22 15.30 4.56
C GLY A 46 0.01 16.09 5.85
N THR A 47 0.32 15.40 6.96
CA THR A 47 0.64 16.04 8.24
C THR A 47 1.96 16.83 8.16
N LYS A 48 2.94 16.33 7.41
CA LYS A 48 4.25 16.96 7.22
C LYS A 48 4.29 17.97 6.06
N ARG A 49 3.20 18.13 5.29
CA ARG A 49 3.09 18.98 4.08
C ARG A 49 4.08 18.60 2.97
N GLU A 50 4.44 17.33 2.89
CA GLU A 50 5.32 16.78 1.85
C GLU A 50 4.52 16.44 0.59
N TRP A 51 4.08 17.48 -0.13
CA TRP A 51 3.11 17.34 -1.23
C TRP A 51 3.53 16.41 -2.38
N PRO A 52 4.80 16.41 -2.85
CA PRO A 52 5.22 15.47 -3.89
C PRO A 52 5.09 14.01 -3.44
N MET A 53 5.53 13.71 -2.22
CA MET A 53 5.41 12.38 -1.61
C MET A 53 3.94 12.02 -1.39
N HIS A 54 3.10 12.98 -1.00
CA HIS A 54 1.67 12.79 -0.83
C HIS A 54 0.98 12.35 -2.12
N ALA A 55 1.23 13.08 -3.22
CA ALA A 55 0.69 12.74 -4.53
C ALA A 55 1.17 11.36 -5.01
N GLN A 56 2.44 11.03 -4.80
CA GLN A 56 3.00 9.72 -5.13
C GLN A 56 2.27 8.58 -4.43
N HIS A 57 2.00 8.70 -3.12
CA HIS A 57 1.28 7.64 -2.39
C HIS A 57 -0.19 7.50 -2.79
N TRP A 58 -0.83 8.56 -3.28
CA TRP A 58 -2.15 8.43 -3.91
C TRP A 58 -2.11 7.59 -5.19
N ILE A 59 -1.13 7.82 -6.06
CA ILE A 59 -0.95 7.01 -7.27
C ILE A 59 -0.61 5.56 -6.91
N PHE A 60 0.29 5.34 -5.95
CA PHE A 60 0.61 3.99 -5.48
C PHE A 60 -0.57 3.29 -4.85
N LEU A 61 -1.44 4.01 -4.13
CA LEU A 61 -2.68 3.46 -3.59
C LEU A 61 -3.60 2.98 -4.72
N LEU A 62 -3.81 3.80 -5.76
CA LEU A 62 -4.60 3.41 -6.93
C LEU A 62 -4.03 2.17 -7.62
N CYS A 63 -2.72 2.14 -7.87
CA CYS A 63 -2.05 0.96 -8.45
C CYS A 63 -2.19 -0.27 -7.54
N SER A 64 -2.11 -0.11 -6.23
CA SER A 64 -2.27 -1.20 -5.27
C SER A 64 -3.69 -1.75 -5.29
N LEU A 65 -4.71 -0.89 -5.39
CA LEU A 65 -6.11 -1.31 -5.52
C LEU A 65 -6.36 -2.03 -6.85
N MET A 66 -5.79 -1.56 -7.96
CA MET A 66 -5.85 -2.25 -9.25
C MET A 66 -5.18 -3.63 -9.19
N GLY A 67 -4.00 -3.72 -8.58
CA GLY A 67 -3.33 -5.00 -8.34
C GLY A 67 -4.15 -5.94 -7.46
N LEU A 68 -4.75 -5.42 -6.39
CA LEU A 68 -5.63 -6.19 -5.51
C LEU A 68 -6.86 -6.73 -6.25
N TRP A 69 -7.44 -5.91 -7.14
CA TRP A 69 -8.54 -6.35 -7.99
C TRP A 69 -8.10 -7.48 -8.92
N ASN A 70 -7.00 -7.32 -9.66
CA ASN A 70 -6.57 -8.30 -10.65
C ASN A 70 -6.11 -9.63 -10.05
N TRP A 71 -5.47 -9.61 -8.88
CA TRP A 71 -4.80 -10.78 -8.31
C TRP A 71 -5.52 -11.38 -7.10
N TRP A 72 -6.53 -10.71 -6.56
CA TRP A 72 -7.31 -11.24 -5.44
C TRP A 72 -8.81 -11.23 -5.71
N LEU A 73 -9.45 -10.06 -5.79
CA LEU A 73 -10.91 -9.96 -5.88
C LEU A 73 -11.48 -10.46 -7.22
N GLY A 74 -10.82 -10.18 -8.33
CA GLY A 74 -11.22 -10.60 -9.67
C GLY A 74 -11.32 -12.11 -9.81
N PRO A 75 -10.24 -12.87 -9.56
CA PRO A 75 -10.30 -14.34 -9.56
C PRO A 75 -11.34 -14.91 -8.58
N LEU A 76 -11.48 -14.30 -7.39
CA LEU A 76 -12.46 -14.75 -6.39
C LEU A 76 -13.92 -14.51 -6.81
N LEU A 77 -14.21 -13.43 -7.53
CA LEU A 77 -15.57 -13.01 -7.89
C LEU A 77 -15.98 -13.42 -9.30
N LEU A 78 -15.02 -13.58 -10.23
CA LEU A 78 -15.27 -13.82 -11.64
C LEU A 78 -14.92 -15.25 -12.09
N GLY A 79 -14.11 -16.00 -11.32
CA GLY A 79 -13.72 -17.39 -11.61
C GLY A 79 -12.46 -17.49 -12.44
#